data_AF-A0A2T4TWM2-F1
#
_entry.id   AF-A0A2T4TWM2-F1
#
_cell.length_a   1.000
_cell.length_b   1.000
_cell.length_c   1.000
_cell.angle_alpha   90.00
_cell.angle_beta   90.00
_cell.angle_gamma   90.00
#
_symmetry.space_group_name_H-M   'P 1'
#
loop_
_entity.id
_entity.type
_entity.pdbx_description
1 polymer ?
#
loop_
_entity_poly.entity_id
_entity_poly.type
_entity_poly.pdbx_seq_one_letter_code
_entity_poly.pdbx_strand_id
1 'polypeptide(L)'
;MNQYPLLFTFQDKVSGEGFLAGITVHGRGLAVEESDGWWMYGVQPGDLSAGGATFMEAQREFRKAFTVILFDIAEDAKDFNSFKAEVGRFFKGINCPTEEEWHAAVLDVRAGKITAEALSKGLQKRPANSPRSVQVKLLRVFNPKDNVLEPQMAVAA
;
A
#
# COMPACT_ATOMS: atom_id res chain seq x y z
N MET A 1 -19.89 15.26 6.11
CA MET A 1 -18.87 14.22 5.88
C MET A 1 -17.54 14.83 6.22
N ASN A 2 -16.76 14.19 7.07
CA ASN A 2 -15.41 14.65 7.39
C ASN A 2 -14.43 13.91 6.49
N GLN A 3 -13.52 14.67 5.88
CA GLN A 3 -12.48 14.14 5.01
C GLN A 3 -11.12 14.37 5.67
N TYR A 4 -10.30 13.33 5.70
CA TYR A 4 -9.03 13.34 6.39
C TYR A 4 -7.91 13.00 5.39
N PRO A 5 -7.01 13.96 5.12
CA PRO A 5 -5.90 13.72 4.22
C PRO A 5 -4.82 12.92 4.95
N LEU A 6 -4.51 11.74 4.42
CA LEU A 6 -3.54 10.83 5.01
C LEU A 6 -2.30 10.68 4.13
N LEU A 7 -1.17 10.50 4.81
CA LEU A 7 0.08 10.03 4.24
C LEU A 7 0.33 8.65 4.82
N PHE A 8 0.68 7.68 3.98
CA PHE A 8 0.95 6.33 4.43
C PHE A 8 2.32 5.85 3.95
N THR A 9 2.88 4.93 4.72
CA THR A 9 4.07 4.18 4.33
C THR A 9 3.79 2.70 4.51
N PHE A 10 3.90 1.94 3.41
CA PHE A 10 3.76 0.49 3.45
C PHE A 10 5.08 -0.18 3.06
N GLN A 11 5.35 -1.31 3.72
CA GLN A 11 6.50 -2.15 3.48
C GLN A 11 6.03 -3.58 3.32
N ASP A 12 6.34 -4.19 2.19
CA ASP A 12 5.92 -5.54 1.83
C ASP A 12 7.09 -6.38 1.32
N LYS A 13 6.87 -7.69 1.38
CA LYS A 13 7.67 -8.67 0.66
C LYS A 13 6.73 -9.52 -0.18
N VAL A 14 7.04 -9.66 -1.47
CA VAL A 14 6.24 -10.41 -2.42
C VAL A 14 7.14 -11.37 -3.19
N SER A 15 6.73 -12.63 -3.26
CA SER A 15 7.36 -13.64 -4.11
C SER A 15 6.60 -13.74 -5.42
N GLY A 16 7.33 -13.73 -6.54
CA GLY A 16 6.81 -14.05 -7.87
C GLY A 16 7.62 -15.18 -8.50
N GLU A 17 7.49 -15.35 -9.81
CA GLU A 17 8.21 -16.39 -10.56
C GLU A 17 9.74 -16.23 -10.44
N GLY A 18 10.37 -17.03 -9.59
CA GLY A 18 11.82 -17.06 -9.44
C GLY A 18 12.43 -15.89 -8.65
N PHE A 19 11.64 -15.05 -7.99
CA PHE A 19 12.18 -13.94 -7.19
C PHE A 19 11.41 -13.65 -5.89
N LEU A 20 12.11 -13.04 -4.94
CA LEU A 20 11.55 -12.38 -3.77
C LEU A 20 11.89 -10.89 -3.85
N ALA A 21 10.87 -10.04 -3.88
CA ALA A 21 11.00 -8.60 -3.91
C ALA A 21 10.61 -7.97 -2.57
N GLY A 22 11.32 -6.91 -2.19
CA GLY A 22 10.95 -6.01 -1.10
C GLY A 22 10.42 -4.71 -1.68
N ILE A 23 9.26 -4.27 -1.20
CA ILE A 23 8.55 -3.10 -1.69
C ILE A 23 8.41 -2.10 -0.54
N THR A 24 8.80 -0.85 -0.78
CA THR A 24 8.52 0.27 0.12
C THR A 24 7.74 1.33 -0.66
N VAL A 25 6.59 1.74 -0.15
CA VAL A 25 5.75 2.76 -0.75
C VAL A 25 5.49 3.89 0.23
N HIS A 26 5.59 5.11 -0.26
CA HIS A 26 5.14 6.33 0.40
C HIS A 26 4.04 6.96 -0.46
N GLY A 27 2.80 6.91 0.03
CA GLY A 27 1.61 7.28 -0.75
C GLY A 27 0.73 8.30 -0.05
N ARG A 28 -0.32 8.71 -0.76
CA ARG A 28 -1.40 9.56 -0.27
C ARG A 28 -2.71 8.81 -0.30
N GLY A 29 -3.50 8.96 0.75
CA GLY A 29 -4.86 8.47 0.82
C GLY A 29 -5.79 9.51 1.43
N LEU A 30 -7.07 9.35 1.16
CA LEU A 30 -8.15 10.15 1.72
C LEU A 30 -9.04 9.23 2.53
N ALA A 31 -9.19 9.49 3.83
CA ALA A 31 -10.19 8.81 4.64
C ALA A 31 -11.45 9.65 4.71
N VAL A 32 -12.61 9.04 4.50
CA VAL A 32 -13.91 9.70 4.48
C VAL A 32 -14.83 9.01 5.46
N GLU A 33 -15.43 9.80 6.34
CA GLU A 33 -16.52 9.36 7.21
C GLU A 33 -17.85 9.55 6.47
N GLU A 34 -18.46 8.42 6.10
CA GLU A 34 -19.74 8.32 5.40
C GLU A 34 -20.84 7.83 6.37
N SER A 35 -22.10 7.81 5.94
CA SER A 35 -23.23 7.47 6.82
C SER A 35 -23.25 6.01 7.28
N ASP A 36 -22.65 5.11 6.52
CA ASP A 36 -22.63 3.66 6.71
C ASP A 36 -21.26 3.13 7.18
N GLY A 37 -20.26 4.00 7.32
CA GLY A 37 -18.95 3.64 7.82
C GLY A 37 -17.84 4.55 7.34
N TRP A 38 -16.66 3.97 7.24
CA TRP A 38 -15.42 4.65 6.86
C TRP A 38 -14.92 4.09 5.54
N TRP A 39 -14.52 4.99 4.65
CA TRP A 39 -13.85 4.65 3.41
C TRP A 39 -12.45 5.23 3.37
N MET A 40 -11.53 4.49 2.77
CA MET A 40 -10.20 4.96 2.42
C MET A 40 -10.02 4.87 0.92
N TYR A 41 -9.70 6.00 0.31
CA TYR A 41 -9.44 6.14 -1.12
C TYR A 41 -7.95 6.45 -1.35
N GLY A 42 -7.36 5.75 -2.29
CA GLY A 42 -6.02 6.01 -2.77
C GLY A 42 -6.01 7.28 -3.62
N VAL A 43 -5.17 8.23 -3.25
CA VAL A 43 -4.88 9.40 -4.11
C VAL A 43 -3.72 9.06 -5.02
N GLN A 44 -2.67 8.49 -4.42
CA GLN A 44 -1.53 7.93 -5.14
C GLN A 44 -0.90 6.79 -4.32
N PRO A 45 -0.96 5.53 -4.79
CA PRO A 45 -1.69 5.06 -5.99
C PRO A 45 -3.19 5.36 -5.93
N GLY A 46 -3.78 5.67 -7.09
CA GLY A 46 -5.19 6.06 -7.25
C GLY A 46 -6.18 4.90 -7.30
N ASP A 47 -5.76 3.74 -7.80
CA ASP A 47 -6.61 2.57 -8.05
C ASP A 47 -6.77 1.69 -6.81
N LEU A 48 -6.97 2.30 -5.64
CA LEU A 48 -7.08 1.60 -4.37
C LEU A 48 -8.22 2.19 -3.56
N SER A 49 -9.16 1.36 -3.12
CA SER A 49 -10.17 1.78 -2.16
C SER A 49 -10.60 0.61 -1.27
N ALA A 50 -10.98 0.92 -0.04
CA ALA A 50 -11.54 -0.06 0.90
C ALA A 50 -12.37 0.64 1.97
N GLY A 51 -13.40 -0.06 2.46
CA GLY A 51 -14.28 0.42 3.52
C GLY A 51 -14.29 -0.48 4.75
N GLY A 52 -14.86 0.02 5.85
CA GLY A 52 -15.08 -0.71 7.09
C GLY A 52 -16.02 0.04 8.03
N ALA A 53 -16.52 -0.61 9.09
CA ALA A 53 -17.44 0.03 10.02
C ALA A 53 -16.74 1.09 10.90
N THR A 54 -15.41 0.96 11.04
CA THR A 54 -14.57 1.94 11.75
C THR A 54 -13.38 2.36 10.88
N PHE A 55 -12.79 3.51 11.19
CA PHE A 55 -11.56 3.97 10.55
C PHE A 55 -10.44 2.91 10.56
N MET A 56 -10.27 2.21 11.70
CA MET A 56 -9.24 1.17 11.84
C MET A 56 -9.49 -0.04 10.95
N GLU A 57 -10.75 -0.41 10.75
CA GLU A 57 -11.13 -1.47 9.83
C GLU A 57 -10.89 -1.06 8.38
N ALA A 58 -11.33 0.14 7.99
CA ALA A 58 -11.07 0.68 6.66
C ALA A 58 -9.56 0.74 6.37
N GLN A 59 -8.75 1.17 7.34
CA GLN A 59 -7.29 1.17 7.21
C GLN A 59 -6.70 -0.23 7.03
N ARG A 60 -7.19 -1.21 7.79
CA ARG A 60 -6.76 -2.61 7.66
C ARG A 60 -7.11 -3.18 6.30
N GLU A 61 -8.34 -2.99 5.84
CA GLU A 61 -8.79 -3.48 4.53
C GLU A 61 -8.07 -2.75 3.39
N PHE A 62 -7.78 -1.46 3.53
CA PHE A 62 -6.98 -0.70 2.56
C PHE A 62 -5.56 -1.25 2.43
N ARG A 63 -4.92 -1.55 3.57
CA ARG A 63 -3.60 -2.18 3.61
C ARG A 63 -3.60 -3.56 2.95
N LYS A 64 -4.66 -4.35 3.19
CA LYS A 64 -4.84 -5.68 2.60
C LYS A 64 -5.07 -5.60 1.09
N ALA A 65 -5.93 -4.70 0.63
CA ALA A 65 -6.19 -4.48 -0.79
C ALA A 65 -4.90 -4.10 -1.53
N PHE A 66 -4.07 -3.23 -0.95
CA PHE A 66 -2.76 -2.92 -1.51
C PHE A 66 -1.86 -4.17 -1.64
N THR A 67 -1.81 -5.02 -0.62
CA THR A 67 -1.04 -6.27 -0.66
C THR A 67 -1.56 -7.25 -1.73
N VAL A 68 -2.89 -7.38 -1.87
CA VAL A 68 -3.51 -8.23 -2.88
C VAL A 68 -3.11 -7.78 -4.28
N ILE A 69 -3.21 -6.48 -4.58
CA ILE A 69 -2.79 -5.93 -5.88
C ILE A 69 -1.32 -6.24 -6.17
N LEU A 70 -0.44 -6.18 -5.17
CA LEU A 70 0.97 -6.54 -5.38
C LEU A 70 1.14 -8.03 -5.68
N PHE A 71 0.32 -8.92 -5.11
CA PHE A 71 0.34 -10.34 -5.45
C PHE A 71 -0.18 -10.58 -6.87
N ASP A 72 -1.27 -9.94 -7.26
CA ASP A 72 -1.82 -10.06 -8.62
C ASP A 72 -0.76 -9.59 -9.66
N ILE A 73 -0.10 -8.45 -9.42
CA ILE A 73 0.99 -7.97 -10.27
C ILE A 73 2.17 -8.97 -10.32
N ALA A 74 2.47 -9.65 -9.21
CA ALA A 74 3.55 -10.63 -9.16
C ALA A 74 3.20 -11.95 -9.88
N GLU A 75 1.94 -12.35 -9.84
CA GLU A 75 1.42 -13.52 -10.57
C GLU A 75 1.48 -13.30 -12.09
N ASP A 76 1.15 -12.09 -12.56
CA ASP A 76 1.20 -11.74 -13.99
C ASP A 76 2.63 -11.43 -14.50
N ALA A 77 3.59 -11.23 -13.60
CA ALA A 77 4.95 -10.82 -13.95
C ALA A 77 5.86 -12.00 -14.26
N LYS A 78 6.39 -12.02 -15.50
CA LYS A 78 7.34 -13.04 -16.00
C LYS A 78 8.69 -13.06 -15.27
N ASP A 79 9.10 -11.92 -14.73
CA ASP A 79 10.36 -11.76 -14.02
C ASP A 79 10.33 -10.53 -13.09
N PHE A 80 11.39 -10.36 -12.29
CA PHE A 80 11.52 -9.23 -11.38
C PHE A 80 11.45 -7.87 -12.08
N ASN A 81 11.99 -7.74 -13.29
CA ASN A 81 12.02 -6.45 -13.99
C ASN A 81 10.62 -6.04 -14.45
N SER A 82 9.86 -7.01 -14.96
CA SER A 82 8.45 -6.86 -15.34
C SER A 82 7.62 -6.49 -14.12
N PHE A 83 7.78 -7.22 -13.01
CA PHE A 83 7.14 -6.91 -11.73
C PHE A 83 7.45 -5.47 -11.27
N LYS A 84 8.73 -5.09 -11.25
CA LYS A 84 9.17 -3.75 -10.86
C LYS A 84 8.58 -2.65 -11.76
N ALA A 85 8.49 -2.89 -13.07
CA ALA A 85 7.90 -1.95 -14.01
C ALA A 85 6.40 -1.77 -13.73
N GLU A 86 5.68 -2.87 -13.51
CA GLU A 86 4.24 -2.86 -13.26
C GLU A 86 3.87 -2.23 -11.91
N VAL A 87 4.59 -2.55 -10.84
CA VAL A 87 4.44 -1.86 -9.54
C VAL A 87 4.71 -0.35 -9.71
N GLY A 88 5.71 0.02 -10.51
CA GLY A 88 5.99 1.41 -10.86
C GLY A 88 4.86 2.08 -11.65
N ARG A 89 4.19 1.35 -12.54
CA ARG A 89 3.03 1.83 -13.31
C ARG A 89 1.82 2.03 -12.40
N PHE A 90 1.48 1.03 -11.59
CA PHE A 90 0.41 1.11 -10.59
C PHE A 90 0.59 2.30 -9.66
N PHE A 91 1.80 2.52 -9.13
CA PHE A 91 2.08 3.65 -8.24
C PHE A 91 1.92 5.03 -8.89
N LYS A 92 2.11 5.12 -10.22
CA LYS A 92 1.92 6.38 -10.96
C LYS A 92 0.45 6.70 -11.22
N GLY A 93 -0.47 5.75 -11.04
CA GLY A 93 -1.90 6.02 -11.10
C GLY A 93 -2.29 7.07 -10.06
N ILE A 94 -2.91 8.16 -10.50
CA ILE A 94 -3.43 9.21 -9.63
C ILE A 94 -4.94 9.28 -9.87
N ASN A 95 -5.70 9.28 -8.79
CA ASN A 95 -7.13 9.55 -8.86
C ASN A 95 -7.33 11.07 -8.77
N CYS A 96 -7.43 11.75 -9.93
CA CYS A 96 -7.50 13.21 -9.99
C CYS A 96 -8.67 13.81 -9.18
N PRO A 97 -9.92 13.29 -9.28
CA PRO A 97 -11.00 13.75 -8.40
C PRO A 97 -10.66 13.64 -6.91
N THR A 98 -10.12 12.49 -6.48
CA THR A 98 -9.73 12.31 -5.07
C THR A 98 -8.51 13.15 -4.69
N GLU A 99 -7.62 13.52 -5.61
CA GLU A 99 -6.51 14.45 -5.35
C GLU A 99 -7.00 15.86 -5.03
N GLU A 100 -8.03 16.34 -5.74
CA GLU A 100 -8.66 17.64 -5.45
C GLU A 100 -9.31 17.65 -4.06
N GLU A 101 -10.07 16.61 -3.73
CA GLU A 101 -10.67 16.44 -2.41
C GLU A 101 -9.61 16.35 -1.31
N TRP A 102 -8.51 15.63 -1.58
CA TRP A 102 -7.39 15.53 -0.65
C TRP A 102 -6.75 16.89 -0.40
N HIS A 103 -6.59 17.72 -1.44
CA HIS A 103 -6.08 19.09 -1.29
C HIS A 103 -7.03 19.97 -0.47
N ALA A 104 -8.34 19.87 -0.70
CA ALA A 104 -9.34 20.57 0.10
C ALA A 104 -9.27 20.16 1.58
N ALA A 105 -9.20 18.85 1.84
CA ALA A 105 -9.07 18.32 3.20
C ALA A 105 -7.78 18.77 3.90
N VAL A 106 -6.67 18.94 3.16
CA VAL A 106 -5.43 19.55 3.70
C VAL A 106 -5.65 20.99 4.15
N LEU A 107 -6.41 21.78 3.40
CA LEU A 107 -6.73 23.16 3.79
C LEU A 107 -7.58 23.19 5.06
N ASP A 108 -8.52 22.27 5.21
CA ASP A 108 -9.36 22.18 6.41
C ASP A 108 -8.56 21.76 7.65
N VAL A 109 -7.61 20.83 7.52
CA VAL A 109 -6.68 20.49 8.60
C VAL A 109 -5.78 21.67 8.97
N ARG A 110 -5.27 22.41 7.97
CA ARG A 110 -4.43 23.61 8.21
C ARG A 110 -5.21 24.74 8.88
N ALA A 111 -6.48 24.90 8.54
CA ALA A 111 -7.39 25.86 9.15
C ALA A 111 -7.86 25.42 10.55
N GLY A 112 -7.53 24.21 11.00
CA GLY A 112 -7.96 23.67 12.30
C GLY A 112 -9.42 23.26 12.36
N LYS A 113 -10.11 23.14 11.22
CA LYS A 113 -11.51 22.68 11.16
C LYS A 113 -11.64 21.18 11.46
N ILE A 114 -10.61 20.42 11.09
CA ILE A 114 -10.53 18.97 11.27
C ILE A 114 -9.23 18.65 12.00
N THR A 115 -9.31 17.76 13.00
CA THR A 115 -8.18 17.34 13.83
C THR A 115 -7.91 15.85 13.64
N ALA A 116 -6.64 15.49 13.43
CA ALA A 116 -6.24 14.10 13.17
C ALA A 116 -6.39 13.21 14.42
N GLU A 117 -6.42 13.82 15.60
CA GLU A 117 -6.67 13.19 16.89
C GLU A 117 -8.05 12.50 16.95
N ALA A 118 -9.00 12.93 16.10
CA ALA A 118 -10.31 12.28 15.97
C ALA A 118 -10.23 10.87 15.35
N LEU A 119 -9.20 10.59 14.53
CA LEU A 119 -9.06 9.31 13.83
C LEU A 119 -8.38 8.25 14.68
N SER A 120 -7.23 8.58 15.29
CA SER A 120 -6.46 7.64 16.10
C SER A 120 -5.43 8.36 16.96
N LYS A 121 -5.22 7.84 18.17
CA LYS A 121 -4.15 8.29 19.06
C LYS A 121 -2.81 7.89 18.45
N GLY A 122 -2.00 8.87 18.06
CA GLY A 122 -0.63 8.65 17.55
C GLY A 122 -0.42 9.01 16.09
N LEU A 123 -1.42 9.54 15.38
CA LEU A 123 -1.22 10.11 14.05
C LEU A 123 -0.28 11.32 14.11
N GLN A 124 0.84 11.22 13.38
CA GLN A 124 1.81 12.31 13.28
C GLN A 124 1.44 13.24 12.13
N LYS A 125 1.41 14.55 12.41
CA LYS A 125 1.31 15.57 11.35
C LYS A 125 2.61 15.59 10.54
N ARG A 126 2.47 15.57 9.22
CA ARG A 126 3.58 15.65 8.26
C ARG A 126 3.25 16.67 7.17
N PRO A 127 4.26 17.26 6.51
CA PRO A 127 4.03 18.18 5.41
C PRO A 127 3.26 17.51 4.27
N ALA A 128 2.21 18.16 3.75
CA ALA A 128 1.41 17.64 2.64
C ALA A 128 2.24 17.39 1.36
N ASN A 129 3.35 18.11 1.19
CA ASN A 129 4.29 17.94 0.09
C ASN A 129 5.37 16.85 0.35
N SER A 130 5.21 16.01 1.39
CA SER A 130 6.09 14.86 1.59
C SER A 130 6.21 14.03 0.31
N PRO A 131 7.43 13.57 -0.02
CA PRO A 131 7.69 12.89 -1.29
C PRO A 131 6.88 11.60 -1.38
N ARG A 132 6.30 11.40 -2.56
CA ARG A 132 5.60 10.18 -2.95
C ARG A 132 6.58 9.33 -3.73
N SER A 133 6.78 8.08 -3.33
CA SER A 133 7.73 7.21 -4.01
C SER A 133 7.40 5.74 -3.81
N VAL A 134 7.85 4.94 -4.77
CA VAL A 134 7.88 3.49 -4.68
C VAL A 134 9.31 3.02 -4.91
N GLN A 135 9.75 2.10 -4.06
CA GLN A 135 11.03 1.43 -4.18
C GLN A 135 10.79 -0.08 -4.22
N VAL A 136 11.23 -0.72 -5.29
CA VAL A 136 11.18 -2.18 -5.45
C VAL A 136 12.62 -2.69 -5.51
N LYS A 137 12.98 -3.55 -4.55
CA LYS A 137 14.31 -4.16 -4.43
C LYS A 137 14.21 -5.66 -4.63
N LEU A 138 15.12 -6.22 -5.41
CA LEU A 138 15.33 -7.66 -5.45
C LEU A 138 16.02 -8.08 -4.15
N LEU A 139 15.40 -8.99 -3.38
CA LEU A 139 15.96 -9.53 -2.15
C LEU A 139 16.62 -10.88 -2.38
N ARG A 140 16.00 -11.72 -3.21
CA ARG A 140 16.51 -13.06 -3.53
C ARG A 140 16.01 -13.51 -4.89
N VAL A 141 16.83 -14.28 -5.60
CA VAL A 141 16.43 -15.07 -6.77
C VAL A 141 16.27 -16.52 -6.31
N PHE A 142 15.19 -17.18 -6.69
CA PHE A 142 14.98 -18.59 -6.43
C PHE A 142 15.48 -19.39 -7.62
N ASN A 143 16.45 -20.27 -7.40
CA ASN A 143 16.86 -21.23 -8.42
C ASN A 143 16.15 -22.57 -8.16
N PRO A 144 15.69 -23.30 -9.19
CA PRO A 144 15.15 -24.65 -9.00
C PRO A 144 16.14 -25.60 -8.29
N LYS A 145 17.45 -25.34 -8.41
CA LYS A 145 18.52 -26.04 -7.68
C LYS A 145 18.53 -25.79 -6.17
N ASP A 146 17.77 -24.82 -5.68
CA ASP A 146 17.60 -24.55 -4.25
C ASP A 146 16.52 -25.45 -3.63
N ASN A 147 15.70 -26.14 -4.45
CA ASN A 147 14.64 -27.07 -4.01
C ASN A 147 15.15 -28.52 -3.90
N VAL A 148 16.36 -28.73 -3.40
CA VAL A 148 16.87 -30.10 -3.15
C VAL A 148 16.44 -30.52 -1.75
N LEU A 149 15.60 -31.56 -1.68
CA LEU A 149 15.35 -32.27 -0.42
C LEU A 149 16.66 -32.91 0.00
N GLU A 150 17.19 -32.57 1.18
CA GLU A 150 18.31 -33.30 1.75
C GLU A 150 17.97 -34.80 1.77
N PRO A 151 18.83 -35.68 1.24
CA PRO A 151 18.57 -37.11 1.31
C PRO A 151 18.41 -37.48 2.79
N GLN A 152 17.26 -38.04 3.16
CA GLN A 152 17.07 -38.64 4.47
C GLN A 152 18.24 -39.60 4.70
N MET A 153 19.07 -39.30 5.71
CA MET A 153 20.14 -40.18 6.13
C MET A 153 19.55 -41.57 6.35
N ALA A 154 19.95 -42.52 5.50
CA ALA A 154 19.57 -43.90 5.64
C ALA A 154 19.95 -44.33 7.05
N VAL A 155 18.93 -44.61 7.88
CA VAL A 155 19.12 -45.22 9.18
C VAL A 155 19.66 -46.62 8.91
N ALA A 156 20.97 -46.80 9.11
CA ALA A 156 21.61 -48.09 9.03
C ALA A 156 20.98 -49.01 10.09
N ALA A 157 20.48 -50.15 9.63
CA ALA A 157 19.93 -51.23 10.44
C ALA A 157 21.02 -52.02 11.18
#